data_AF-A0A6I2MG72-F1
#
_entry.id   AF-A0A6I2MG72-F1
#
_cell.length_a   1.000
_cell.length_b   1.000
_cell.length_c   1.000
_cell.angle_alpha   90.00
_cell.angle_beta   90.00
_cell.angle_gamma   90.00
#
_symmetry.space_group_name_H-M   'P 1'
#
loop_
_entity.id
_entity.type
_entity.pdbx_description
1 polymer ?
#
loop_
_entity_poly.entity_id
_entity_poly.type
_entity_poly.pdbx_seq_one_letter_code
_entity_poly.pdbx_strand_id
1 'polypeptide(L)'
;MNFLKLFEMQNDLDSKIEKQHGLEEEPLLEKKILALLVEVGELANETRCFKFWSLKPPAEASVILEEYVDGIHFILSLGIEIGVTDGVEFDLAADENSLTAHFVLVYEKIAQFEKSRSEVHYLELFRQYLLLGEALGFSPEEIEAAYVKKNEVNHDRQKQGY
;
A
#
# COMPACT_ATOMS: atom_id res chain seq x y z
N MET A 1 -11.98 -9.00 1.60
CA MET A 1 -11.70 -7.83 0.73
C MET A 1 -11.80 -8.23 -0.72
N ASN A 2 -12.45 -7.43 -1.55
CA ASN A 2 -12.58 -7.68 -2.99
C ASN A 2 -11.48 -6.96 -3.78
N PHE A 3 -10.35 -7.64 -4.03
CA PHE A 3 -9.20 -7.04 -4.73
C PHE A 3 -9.52 -6.59 -6.16
N LEU A 4 -10.36 -7.33 -6.89
CA LEU A 4 -10.77 -6.95 -8.25
C LEU A 4 -11.39 -5.55 -8.26
N LYS A 5 -12.34 -5.31 -7.35
CA LYS A 5 -12.94 -3.98 -7.16
C LYS A 5 -11.89 -2.91 -6.83
N LEU A 6 -10.92 -3.22 -5.98
CA LEU A 6 -9.89 -2.24 -5.61
C LEU A 6 -8.96 -1.91 -6.77
N PHE A 7 -8.55 -2.90 -7.57
CA PHE A 7 -7.77 -2.68 -8.78
C PHE A 7 -8.51 -1.81 -9.79
N GLU A 8 -9.80 -2.07 -10.04
CA GLU A 8 -10.63 -1.22 -10.91
C GLU A 8 -10.65 0.23 -10.43
N MET A 9 -10.88 0.46 -9.14
CA MET A 9 -10.88 1.78 -8.53
C MET A 9 -9.51 2.47 -8.59
N GLN A 10 -8.41 1.72 -8.41
CA GLN A 10 -7.06 2.28 -8.52
C GLN A 10 -6.74 2.66 -9.96
N ASN A 11 -7.07 1.79 -10.92
CA ASN A 11 -6.81 2.03 -12.34
C ASN A 11 -7.54 3.29 -12.83
N ASP A 12 -8.78 3.49 -12.38
CA ASP A 12 -9.55 4.70 -12.67
C ASP A 12 -8.94 5.97 -12.06
N LEU A 13 -8.31 5.87 -10.89
CA LEU A 13 -7.61 6.98 -10.25
C LEU A 13 -6.29 7.29 -10.96
N ASP A 14 -5.45 6.28 -11.19
CA ASP A 14 -4.17 6.41 -11.88
C ASP A 14 -4.36 6.99 -13.28
N SER A 15 -5.28 6.44 -14.07
CA SER A 15 -5.59 6.92 -15.43
C SER A 15 -6.01 8.40 -15.47
N LYS A 16 -6.74 8.87 -14.44
CA LYS A 16 -7.15 10.27 -14.34
C LYS A 16 -5.96 11.18 -14.01
N ILE A 17 -5.12 10.77 -13.06
CA ILE A 17 -3.91 11.51 -12.66
C ILE A 17 -2.97 11.62 -13.86
N GLU A 18 -2.69 10.50 -14.52
CA GLU A 18 -1.78 10.45 -15.66
C GLU A 18 -2.25 11.38 -16.78
N LYS A 19 -3.53 11.33 -17.14
CA LYS A 19 -4.12 12.21 -18.15
C LYS A 19 -4.14 13.68 -17.75
N GLN A 20 -4.42 13.98 -16.48
CA GLN A 20 -4.46 15.36 -15.97
C GLN A 20 -3.08 16.01 -16.02
N HIS A 21 -2.02 15.23 -15.77
CA HIS A 21 -0.65 15.72 -15.67
C HIS A 21 0.20 15.42 -16.92
N GLY A 22 -0.36 14.79 -17.95
CA GLY A 22 0.32 14.48 -19.21
C GLY A 22 1.42 13.42 -19.06
N LEU A 23 1.18 12.41 -18.21
CA LEU A 23 2.15 11.39 -17.81
C LEU A 23 1.95 10.05 -18.53
N GLU A 24 1.05 9.96 -19.51
CA GLU A 24 0.66 8.68 -20.12
C GLU A 24 1.81 7.94 -20.82
N GLU A 25 2.89 8.65 -21.17
CA GLU A 25 4.10 8.08 -21.78
C GLU A 25 5.29 8.01 -20.79
N GLU A 26 5.12 8.43 -19.54
CA GLU A 26 6.20 8.42 -18.55
C GLU A 26 6.33 7.05 -17.86
N PRO A 27 7.57 6.56 -17.66
CA PRO A 27 7.78 5.36 -16.83
C PRO A 27 7.58 5.72 -15.35
N LEU A 28 6.39 5.44 -14.82
CA LEU A 28 6.02 5.81 -13.44
C LEU A 28 6.39 4.76 -12.39
N LEU A 29 6.78 3.54 -12.80
CA LEU A 29 7.08 2.43 -11.88
C LEU A 29 8.07 2.82 -10.76
N GLU A 30 9.20 3.46 -11.10
CA GLU A 30 10.21 3.86 -10.10
C GLU A 30 9.69 4.94 -9.15
N LYS A 31 8.86 5.85 -9.64
CA LYS A 31 8.20 6.88 -8.81
C LYS A 31 7.19 6.22 -7.85
N LYS A 32 6.39 5.26 -8.34
CA LYS A 32 5.41 4.50 -7.54
C LYS A 32 6.11 3.62 -6.47
N ILE A 33 7.26 3.02 -6.77
CA ILE A 33 8.08 2.29 -5.78
C ILE A 33 8.59 3.22 -4.69
N LEU A 34 9.12 4.40 -5.07
CA LEU A 34 9.59 5.38 -4.09
C LEU A 34 8.43 5.89 -3.22
N ALA A 35 7.27 6.16 -3.81
CA ALA A 35 6.09 6.56 -3.05
C ALA A 35 5.69 5.48 -2.03
N LEU A 36 5.64 4.21 -2.43
CA LEU A 36 5.39 3.11 -1.50
C LEU A 36 6.40 3.05 -0.34
N LEU A 37 7.71 3.26 -0.61
CA LEU A 37 8.72 3.31 0.45
C LEU A 37 8.48 4.44 1.45
N VAL A 38 8.01 5.60 0.96
CA VAL A 38 7.65 6.76 1.79
C VAL A 38 6.43 6.42 2.64
N GLU A 39 5.34 5.94 2.05
CA GLU A 39 4.11 5.58 2.79
C GLU A 39 4.36 4.51 3.86
N VAL A 40 5.17 3.49 3.56
CA VAL A 40 5.57 2.49 4.57
C VAL A 40 6.33 3.13 5.73
N GLY A 41 7.13 4.16 5.45
CA GLY A 41 7.85 4.93 6.46
C GLY A 41 6.93 5.82 7.29
N GLU A 42 5.93 6.44 6.68
CA GLU A 42 4.90 7.23 7.35
C GLU A 42 4.06 6.34 8.28
N LEU A 43 3.59 5.19 7.79
CA LEU A 43 2.94 4.16 8.59
C LEU A 43 3.82 3.70 9.78
N ALA A 44 5.10 3.39 9.54
CA ALA A 44 6.03 3.03 10.62
C ALA A 44 6.18 4.15 11.67
N ASN A 45 6.15 5.41 11.23
CA ASN A 45 6.26 6.57 12.09
C ASN A 45 5.06 6.72 13.02
N GLU A 46 3.85 6.47 12.53
CA GLU A 46 2.59 6.55 13.27
C GLU A 46 2.40 5.38 14.25
N THR A 47 2.87 4.17 13.90
CA THR A 47 2.89 3.04 14.84
C THR A 47 3.96 3.21 15.93
N ARG A 48 5.03 3.97 15.64
CA ARG A 48 6.17 4.21 16.53
C ARG A 48 6.87 2.94 17.04
N CYS A 49 6.64 1.77 16.43
CA CYS A 49 7.10 0.48 16.95
C CYS A 49 8.64 0.36 17.04
N PHE A 50 9.36 1.18 16.27
CA PHE A 50 10.83 1.24 16.27
C PHE A 50 11.40 2.24 17.29
N LYS A 51 10.59 3.13 17.89
CA LYS A 51 11.05 4.23 18.74
C LYS A 51 11.27 3.78 20.19
N PHE A 52 12.14 2.82 20.40
CA PHE A 52 12.43 2.19 21.72
C PHE A 52 12.96 3.16 22.79
N TRP A 53 13.41 4.35 22.40
CA TRP A 53 13.88 5.41 23.30
C TRP A 53 12.78 6.39 23.74
N SER A 54 11.53 6.16 23.36
CA SER A 54 10.42 7.08 23.60
C SER A 54 9.24 6.37 24.28
N LEU A 55 8.64 7.05 25.26
CA LEU A 55 7.41 6.60 25.92
C LEU A 55 6.11 7.13 25.28
N LYS A 56 6.20 7.97 24.23
CA LYS A 56 5.01 8.47 23.54
C LYS A 56 4.24 7.32 22.87
N PRO A 57 2.90 7.26 23.04
CA PRO A 57 2.07 6.22 22.45
C PRO A 57 2.01 6.35 20.92
N PRO A 58 1.64 5.28 20.20
CA PRO A 58 1.29 5.34 18.78
C PRO A 58 0.15 6.32 18.52
N ALA A 59 -0.05 6.67 17.25
CA ALA A 59 -1.24 7.40 16.83
C ALA A 59 -2.53 6.57 17.04
N GLU A 60 -3.67 7.23 16.91
CA GLU A 60 -4.97 6.56 16.94
C GLU A 60 -5.08 5.53 15.80
N ALA A 61 -5.80 4.43 16.05
CA ALA A 61 -5.92 3.33 15.09
C ALA A 61 -6.45 3.79 13.71
N SER A 62 -7.33 4.79 13.68
CA SER A 62 -7.85 5.36 12.44
C SER A 62 -6.80 6.10 11.61
N VAL A 63 -5.81 6.72 12.27
CA VAL A 63 -4.69 7.40 11.60
C VAL A 63 -3.77 6.34 11.01
N ILE A 64 -3.42 5.31 11.80
CA ILE A 64 -2.58 4.20 11.32
C ILE A 64 -3.26 3.47 10.14
N LEU A 65 -4.57 3.25 10.21
CA LEU A 65 -5.32 2.64 9.11
C LEU A 65 -5.30 3.50 7.85
N GLU A 66 -5.36 4.84 7.99
CA GLU A 66 -5.24 5.76 6.86
C GLU A 66 -3.88 5.63 6.16
N GLU A 67 -2.78 5.67 6.92
CA GLU A 67 -1.43 5.48 6.39
C GLU A 67 -1.24 4.08 5.77
N TYR A 68 -1.90 3.06 6.36
CA TYR A 68 -1.85 1.70 5.83
C TYR A 68 -2.53 1.59 4.46
N VAL A 69 -3.68 2.23 4.27
CA VAL A 69 -4.36 2.19 2.97
C VAL A 69 -3.66 3.01 1.90
N ASP A 70 -2.86 4.03 2.27
CA ASP A 70 -1.99 4.73 1.33
C ASP A 70 -0.91 3.79 0.74
N GLY A 71 -0.37 2.88 1.54
CA GLY A 71 0.48 1.81 0.99
C GLY A 71 -0.26 0.81 0.09
N ILE A 72 -1.52 0.45 0.43
CA ILE A 72 -2.36 -0.40 -0.46
C ILE A 72 -2.58 0.28 -1.81
N HIS A 73 -2.86 1.59 -1.85
CA HIS A 73 -2.99 2.36 -3.09
C HIS A 73 -1.79 2.15 -4.01
N PHE A 74 -0.57 2.35 -3.50
CA PHE A 74 0.63 2.16 -4.32
C PHE A 74 0.91 0.71 -4.69
N ILE A 75 0.62 -0.27 -3.83
CA ILE A 75 0.76 -1.68 -4.19
C ILE A 75 -0.19 -2.06 -5.33
N LEU A 76 -1.44 -1.59 -5.32
CA LEU A 76 -2.37 -1.83 -6.42
C LEU A 76 -1.90 -1.14 -7.70
N SER A 77 -1.44 0.11 -7.61
CA SER A 77 -0.86 0.84 -8.75
C SER A 77 0.34 0.11 -9.35
N LEU A 78 1.22 -0.48 -8.53
CA LEU A 78 2.35 -1.29 -9.02
C LEU A 78 1.88 -2.56 -9.73
N GLY A 79 0.81 -3.20 -9.25
CA GLY A 79 0.20 -4.36 -9.92
C GLY A 79 -0.32 -3.99 -11.31
N ILE A 80 -0.99 -2.85 -11.44
CA ILE A 80 -1.48 -2.31 -12.71
C ILE A 80 -0.31 -2.07 -13.68
N GLU A 81 0.78 -1.43 -13.23
CA GLU A 81 1.97 -1.16 -14.05
C GLU A 81 2.60 -2.41 -14.65
N ILE A 82 2.56 -3.54 -13.93
CA ILE A 82 3.15 -4.81 -14.38
C ILE A 82 2.12 -5.77 -15.00
N GLY A 83 0.85 -5.35 -15.10
CA GLY A 83 -0.24 -6.16 -15.68
C GLY A 83 -0.77 -7.28 -14.78
N VAL A 84 -0.61 -7.17 -13.47
CA VAL A 84 -1.09 -8.14 -12.46
C VAL A 84 -2.25 -7.54 -11.69
N THR A 85 -3.47 -7.74 -12.19
CA THR A 85 -4.72 -7.19 -11.62
C THR A 85 -5.78 -8.24 -11.29
N ASP A 86 -5.62 -9.47 -11.79
CA ASP A 86 -6.60 -10.54 -11.68
C ASP A 86 -6.04 -11.76 -10.93
N GLY A 87 -6.93 -12.55 -10.33
CA GLY A 87 -6.56 -13.84 -9.72
C GLY A 87 -5.70 -13.73 -8.46
N VAL A 88 -5.65 -12.54 -7.86
CA VAL A 88 -4.89 -12.31 -6.63
C VAL A 88 -5.69 -12.81 -5.42
N GLU A 89 -5.27 -13.96 -4.90
CA GLU A 89 -5.77 -14.53 -3.65
C GLU A 89 -4.61 -14.83 -2.72
N PHE A 90 -4.74 -14.44 -1.45
CA PHE A 90 -3.69 -14.63 -0.45
C PHE A 90 -4.16 -15.54 0.67
N ASP A 91 -3.41 -16.61 0.88
CA ASP A 91 -3.48 -17.40 2.10
C ASP A 91 -2.50 -16.82 3.13
N LEU A 92 -3.07 -16.13 4.12
CA LEU A 92 -2.34 -15.52 5.21
C LEU A 92 -2.25 -16.54 6.34
N ALA A 93 -1.02 -16.96 6.64
CA ALA A 93 -0.75 -17.76 7.81
C ALA A 93 -0.35 -16.82 8.95
N ALA A 94 -0.88 -17.08 10.15
CA ALA A 94 -0.51 -16.35 11.34
C ALA A 94 1.02 -16.35 11.51
N ASP A 95 1.57 -15.15 11.71
CA ASP A 95 2.99 -14.92 11.91
C ASP A 95 3.20 -14.34 13.32
N GLU A 96 4.14 -14.90 14.08
CA GLU A 96 4.47 -14.46 15.45
C GLU A 96 5.54 -13.35 15.47
N ASN A 97 5.91 -12.83 14.30
CA ASN A 97 6.87 -11.75 14.16
C ASN A 97 6.44 -10.48 14.91
N SER A 98 7.43 -9.78 15.47
CA SER A 98 7.20 -8.43 16.00
C SER A 98 6.78 -7.47 14.89
N LEU A 99 6.01 -6.43 15.24
CA LEU A 99 5.61 -5.40 14.28
C LEU A 99 6.82 -4.78 13.54
N THR A 100 7.92 -4.53 14.25
CA THR A 100 9.17 -4.03 13.66
C THR A 100 9.75 -5.00 12.61
N ALA A 101 9.65 -6.32 12.85
CA ALA A 101 10.10 -7.31 11.88
C ALA A 101 9.24 -7.31 10.61
N HIS A 102 7.91 -7.15 10.73
CA HIS A 102 7.04 -7.00 9.56
C HIS A 102 7.42 -5.81 8.69
N PHE A 103 7.70 -4.64 9.26
CA PHE A 103 8.17 -3.48 8.49
C PHE A 103 9.48 -3.75 7.75
N VAL A 104 10.46 -4.37 8.41
CA VAL A 104 11.74 -4.72 7.78
C VAL A 104 11.52 -5.69 6.61
N LEU A 105 10.67 -6.70 6.79
CA LEU A 105 10.33 -7.65 5.74
C LEU A 105 9.61 -6.96 4.56
N VAL A 106 8.68 -6.04 4.82
CA VAL A 106 8.05 -5.23 3.76
C VAL A 106 9.12 -4.48 2.96
N TYR A 107 10.05 -3.78 3.62
CA TYR A 107 11.15 -3.09 2.93
C TYR A 107 12.02 -4.04 2.10
N GLU A 108 12.32 -5.23 2.62
CA GLU A 108 13.05 -6.25 1.88
C GLU A 108 12.28 -6.69 0.62
N LYS A 109 10.96 -6.92 0.73
CA LYS A 109 10.12 -7.30 -0.40
C LYS A 109 9.98 -6.19 -1.44
N ILE A 110 9.89 -4.93 -1.03
CA ILE A 110 9.93 -3.79 -1.96
C ILE A 110 11.25 -3.78 -2.72
N ALA A 111 12.39 -3.97 -2.04
CA ALA A 111 13.70 -4.00 -2.67
C ALA A 111 13.90 -5.21 -3.61
N GLN A 112 13.30 -6.36 -3.30
CA GLN A 112 13.31 -7.55 -4.18
C GLN A 112 12.46 -7.30 -5.43
N PHE A 113 11.27 -6.71 -5.26
CA PHE A 113 10.41 -6.33 -6.37
C PHE A 113 11.08 -5.27 -7.27
N GLU A 114 11.69 -4.23 -6.70
CA GLU A 114 12.37 -3.18 -7.47
C GLU A 114 13.41 -3.73 -8.45
N LYS A 115 14.23 -4.68 -7.98
CA LYS A 115 15.29 -5.30 -8.77
C LYS A 115 14.77 -6.24 -9.86
N SER A 116 13.70 -6.97 -9.58
CA SER A 116 13.23 -8.06 -10.43
C SER A 116 12.06 -7.70 -11.33
N ARG A 117 11.19 -6.79 -10.85
CA ARG A 117 9.93 -6.38 -11.45
C ARG A 117 9.02 -7.55 -11.82
N SER A 118 9.17 -8.68 -11.11
CA SER A 118 8.46 -9.92 -11.42
C SER A 118 7.15 -10.00 -10.66
N GLU A 119 6.17 -10.66 -11.28
CA GLU A 119 4.88 -11.01 -10.66
C GLU A 119 5.08 -11.77 -9.34
N VAL A 120 6.03 -12.70 -9.28
CA VAL A 120 6.33 -13.46 -8.05
C VAL A 120 6.72 -12.54 -6.89
N HIS A 121 7.68 -11.64 -7.09
CA HIS A 121 8.10 -10.74 -6.01
C HIS A 121 7.06 -9.66 -5.71
N TYR A 122 6.23 -9.29 -6.69
CA TYR A 122 5.06 -8.44 -6.45
C TYR A 122 4.05 -9.11 -5.51
N LEU A 123 3.70 -10.37 -5.77
CA LEU A 123 2.78 -11.13 -4.91
C LEU A 123 3.39 -11.37 -3.52
N GLU A 124 4.69 -11.60 -3.41
CA GLU A 124 5.38 -11.69 -2.11
C GLU A 124 5.35 -10.37 -1.34
N LEU A 125 5.58 -9.24 -2.01
CA LEU A 125 5.43 -7.91 -1.43
C LEU A 125 4.01 -7.68 -0.92
N PHE A 126 3.01 -7.93 -1.76
CA PHE A 126 1.63 -7.70 -1.41
C PHE A 126 1.22 -8.60 -0.23
N ARG A 127 1.57 -9.90 -0.28
CA ARG A 127 1.32 -10.83 0.84
C ARG A 127 1.96 -10.33 2.13
N GLN A 128 3.22 -9.89 2.09
CA GLN A 128 3.92 -9.40 3.29
C GLN A 128 3.27 -8.12 3.84
N TYR A 129 2.75 -7.26 2.98
CA TYR A 129 2.04 -6.04 3.39
C TYR A 129 0.66 -6.34 4.02
N LEU A 130 -0.02 -7.40 3.56
CA LEU A 130 -1.25 -7.87 4.19
C LEU A 130 -0.99 -8.48 5.58
N LEU A 131 0.10 -9.25 5.74
CA LEU A 131 0.53 -9.74 7.06
C LEU A 131 0.85 -8.59 8.03
N LEU A 132 1.44 -7.49 7.53
CA LEU A 132 1.61 -6.27 8.34
C LEU A 132 0.26 -5.69 8.79
N GLY A 133 -0.75 -5.66 7.92
CA GLY A 133 -2.10 -5.20 8.27
C GLY A 133 -2.76 -6.08 9.33
N GLU A 134 -2.60 -7.39 9.23
CA GLU A 134 -3.07 -8.34 10.25
C GLU A 134 -2.37 -8.13 11.60
N ALA A 135 -1.04 -7.94 11.59
CA ALA A 135 -0.27 -7.63 12.79
C ALA A 135 -0.63 -6.28 13.43
N LEU A 136 -1.17 -5.34 12.65
CA LEU A 136 -1.75 -4.07 13.12
C LEU A 136 -3.19 -4.23 13.64
N GLY A 137 -3.80 -5.39 13.47
CA GLY A 137 -5.13 -5.73 13.95
C GLY A 137 -6.26 -5.28 13.02
N PHE A 138 -5.98 -5.01 11.74
CA PHE A 138 -7.00 -4.59 10.78
C PHE A 138 -7.70 -5.79 10.15
N SER A 139 -9.03 -5.74 10.12
CA SER A 139 -9.83 -6.70 9.36
C SER A 139 -9.85 -6.38 7.86
N PRO A 140 -10.04 -7.38 6.98
CA PRO A 140 -10.22 -7.13 5.54
C PRO A 140 -11.35 -6.14 5.22
N GLU A 141 -12.40 -6.11 6.03
CA GLU A 141 -13.54 -5.20 5.88
C GLU A 141 -13.18 -3.75 6.22
N GLU A 142 -12.38 -3.53 7.27
CA GLU A 142 -11.87 -2.21 7.64
C GLU A 142 -10.93 -1.65 6.58
N ILE A 143 -10.03 -2.49 6.06
CA ILE A 143 -9.10 -2.09 4.99
C ILE A 143 -9.89 -1.70 3.74
N GLU A 144 -10.86 -2.51 3.31
CA GLU A 144 -11.68 -2.21 2.13
C GLU A 144 -12.45 -0.89 2.31
N ALA A 145 -13.08 -0.68 3.47
CA ALA A 145 -13.86 0.53 3.74
C ALA A 145 -12.97 1.79 3.78
N ALA A 146 -11.80 1.72 4.42
CA ALA A 146 -10.86 2.82 4.48
C ALA A 146 -10.27 3.14 3.10
N TYR A 147 -9.93 2.12 2.32
CA TYR A 147 -9.43 2.28 0.95
C TYR A 147 -10.47 2.97 0.06
N VAL A 148 -11.73 2.49 0.07
CA VAL A 148 -12.81 3.10 -0.74
C VAL A 148 -12.98 4.57 -0.39
N LYS A 149 -13.01 4.90 0.90
CA LYS A 149 -13.13 6.29 1.37
C LYS A 149 -11.94 7.15 0.94
N LYS A 150 -10.71 6.63 1.05
CA LYS A 150 -9.49 7.35 0.65
C LYS A 150 -9.45 7.58 -0.87
N ASN A 151 -9.83 6.57 -1.66
CA ASN A 151 -9.95 6.67 -3.11
C ASN A 151 -10.93 7.79 -3.53
N GLU A 152 -12.12 7.86 -2.91
CA GLU A 152 -13.10 8.93 -3.14
C GLU A 152 -12.52 10.32 -2.84
N VAL A 153 -11.84 10.47 -1.71
CA VAL A 153 -11.17 11.74 -1.33
C VAL A 153 -10.09 12.11 -2.34
N ASN A 154 -9.29 11.15 -2.81
CA ASN A 154 -8.25 11.40 -3.80
C ASN A 154 -8.84 11.81 -5.16
N HIS A 155 -9.97 11.24 -5.58
CA HIS A 155 -10.70 11.75 -6.75
C HIS A 155 -11.17 13.20 -6.57
N ASP A 156 -11.63 13.57 -5.38
CA ASP A 156 -12.05 14.95 -5.11
C ASP A 156 -10.86 15.92 -5.05
N ARG A 157 -9.70 15.49 -4.56
CA ARG A 157 -8.44 16.27 -4.61
C ARG A 157 -8.03 16.56 -6.06
N GLN A 158 -8.10 15.56 -6.94
CA GLN A 158 -7.77 15.74 -8.36
C GLN A 158 -8.68 16.75 -9.06
N LYS A 159 -10.00 16.76 -8.76
CA LYS A 159 -10.94 17.78 -9.28
C LYS A 159 -10.58 19.22 -8.86
N GLN A 160 -9.85 19.39 -7.77
CA GLN A 160 -9.45 20.69 -7.23
C GLN A 160 -8.07 21.16 -7.75
N GLY A 161 -7.45 20.40 -8.66
CA GLY A 161 -6.17 20.76 -9.28
C GLY A 161 -4.94 20.40 -8.45
N TYR A 162 -5.06 19.39 -7.58
CA TYR A 162 -3.91 18.77 -6.92
C TYR A 162 -3.05 17.98 -7.89
#